data_AF-D5ET04-F1
#
_entry.id   AF-D5ET04-F1
#
_cell.length_a   1.000
_cell.length_b   1.000
_cell.length_c   1.000
_cell.angle_alpha   90.00
_cell.angle_beta   90.00
_cell.angle_gamma   90.00
#
_symmetry.space_group_name_H-M   'P 1'
#
loop_
_entity.id
_entity.type
_entity.pdbx_description
1 polymer ?
#
loop_
_entity_poly.entity_id
_entity_poly.type
_entity_poly.pdbx_seq_one_letter_code
_entity_poly.pdbx_strand_id
1 'polypeptide(L)'
;MTRVLRYFLFLAALCLTVGVASAQEGEQIRGLHKVKKKETIFGISRMYDLTIEQLMKANPEMNEPGYELKKGDVLKIPFATLQVADPVAKEPDMDATDDVRKRAIRLGVMLPLHNVNGDGKRMVEYYRGVLMACDSLKQRGVSVDIHAWNAAEDGNINEILNDEAAAKCDLIIGPLYSKQMAALSAFVEKHKIKLLIPFSINAPQLADNKYIYQVYQSHITQNSATIEHFVKGFKNYHTVIIDCNDSTSNKGEFTTALRRQLEQQKMTCNITNLKSGESDFSKAFSRTKPNVVILNTGRSPELGVAFSKLNGLKVTDPDLAITMFGYTEWLMYTRTHLENFYKFNTYIPSVFYYNPLSASTKRLQQKFRWNFHTDMQNNLPRFALTGFDHAYFFLMGLHREGRKFLGAESNPDYVQTPLQFERYGNGGLRNHTQLFVHYTRDSRVETIKF
;
A
#
# COMPACT_ATOMS: atom_id res chain seq x y z
N MET A 1 -46.71 -53.56 11.42
CA MET A 1 -45.90 -52.69 12.31
C MET A 1 -44.65 -52.14 11.60
N THR A 2 -44.78 -51.54 10.41
CA THR A 2 -43.60 -51.22 9.55
C THR A 2 -43.55 -49.78 9.05
N ARG A 3 -44.47 -48.90 9.47
CA ARG A 3 -44.43 -47.47 9.13
C ARG A 3 -44.03 -46.56 10.30
N VAL A 4 -44.32 -46.92 11.55
CA VAL A 4 -43.98 -46.08 12.73
C VAL A 4 -42.48 -46.12 13.05
N LEU A 5 -41.79 -47.23 12.79
CA LEU A 5 -40.34 -47.37 13.07
C LEU A 5 -39.46 -46.55 12.11
N ARG A 6 -39.94 -46.26 10.89
CA ARG A 6 -39.23 -45.40 9.93
C ARG A 6 -39.27 -43.92 10.32
N TYR A 7 -40.34 -43.46 10.96
CA TYR A 7 -40.42 -42.07 11.44
C TYR A 7 -39.63 -41.85 12.73
N PHE A 8 -39.49 -42.88 13.59
CA PHE A 8 -38.64 -42.77 14.79
C PHE A 8 -37.14 -42.73 14.45
N LEU A 9 -36.70 -43.46 13.42
CA LEU A 9 -35.31 -43.40 12.93
C LEU A 9 -34.99 -42.09 12.19
N PHE A 10 -35.98 -41.42 11.60
CA PHE A 10 -35.81 -40.09 11.01
C PHE A 10 -35.82 -38.96 12.05
N LEU A 11 -36.56 -39.12 13.17
CA LEU A 11 -36.55 -38.13 14.26
C LEU A 11 -35.27 -38.20 15.12
N ALA A 12 -34.69 -39.40 15.30
CA ALA A 12 -33.41 -39.56 15.99
C ALA A 12 -32.21 -39.04 15.18
N ALA A 13 -32.30 -39.04 13.85
CA ALA A 13 -31.30 -38.43 12.96
C ALA A 13 -31.44 -36.90 12.86
N LEU A 14 -32.60 -36.32 13.23
CA LEU A 14 -32.84 -34.88 13.24
C LEU A 14 -32.44 -34.21 14.57
N CYS A 15 -32.23 -34.99 15.63
CA CYS A 15 -31.76 -34.51 16.94
C CYS A 15 -30.23 -34.63 17.15
N LEU A 16 -29.46 -34.98 16.12
CA LEU A 16 -27.99 -35.12 16.21
C LEU A 16 -27.19 -34.18 15.30
N THR A 17 -27.83 -33.18 14.66
CA THR A 17 -27.13 -32.17 13.84
C THR A 17 -27.29 -30.73 14.30
N VAL A 18 -27.80 -30.50 15.52
CA VAL A 18 -27.62 -29.20 16.22
C VAL A 18 -26.53 -29.35 17.28
N GLY A 19 -25.41 -29.95 16.89
CA GLY A 19 -24.14 -29.67 17.52
C GLY A 19 -23.66 -28.38 16.89
N VAL A 20 -23.81 -27.27 17.61
CA VAL A 20 -23.26 -25.96 17.25
C VAL A 20 -21.78 -26.17 16.98
N ALA A 21 -21.40 -26.23 15.70
CA ALA A 21 -20.04 -26.01 15.29
C ALA A 21 -19.78 -24.53 15.53
N SER A 22 -19.46 -24.19 16.77
CA SER A 22 -18.67 -23.01 17.07
C SER A 22 -17.37 -23.21 16.31
N ALA A 23 -17.29 -22.70 15.09
CA ALA A 23 -16.03 -22.54 14.39
C ALA A 23 -15.22 -21.59 15.26
N GLN A 24 -14.37 -22.16 16.11
CA GLN A 24 -13.34 -21.44 16.83
C GLN A 24 -12.34 -21.03 15.74
N GLU A 25 -12.60 -19.89 15.09
CA GLU A 25 -11.60 -19.18 14.30
C GLU A 25 -10.41 -18.96 15.23
N GLY A 26 -9.37 -19.78 15.06
CA GLY A 26 -8.14 -19.60 15.81
C GLY A 26 -7.62 -18.20 15.51
N GLU A 27 -7.55 -17.35 16.53
CA GLU A 27 -6.95 -16.02 16.42
C GLU A 27 -5.53 -16.16 15.88
N GLN A 28 -5.34 -15.86 14.60
CA GLN A 28 -4.00 -15.81 14.05
C GLN A 28 -3.34 -14.54 14.60
N ILE A 29 -2.42 -14.74 15.55
CA ILE A 29 -1.63 -13.66 16.15
C ILE A 29 -0.39 -13.40 15.28
N ARG A 30 -0.31 -12.20 14.68
CA ARG A 30 0.82 -11.68 13.89
C ARG A 30 2.07 -11.48 14.74
N GLY A 31 1.91 -11.16 16.02
CA GLY A 31 3.03 -11.06 16.96
C GLY A 31 2.65 -10.39 18.26
N LEU A 32 3.65 -10.16 19.11
CA LEU A 32 3.50 -9.46 20.37
C LEU A 32 4.11 -8.06 20.27
N HIS A 33 3.43 -7.07 20.83
CA HIS A 33 3.91 -5.69 20.95
C HIS A 33 4.12 -5.35 22.42
N LYS A 34 5.33 -4.94 22.79
CA LYS A 34 5.63 -4.47 24.14
C LYS A 34 5.48 -2.95 24.22
N VAL A 35 4.52 -2.49 25.02
CA VAL A 35 4.14 -1.08 25.14
C VAL A 35 5.30 -0.23 25.68
N LYS A 36 5.65 0.81 24.94
CA LYS A 36 6.62 1.85 25.30
C LYS A 36 5.94 3.01 26.03
N LYS A 37 6.77 3.85 26.66
CA LYS A 37 6.28 5.04 27.38
C LYS A 37 5.56 5.98 26.39
N LYS A 38 4.35 6.43 26.75
CA LYS A 38 3.46 7.32 25.97
C LYS A 38 2.78 6.69 24.75
N GLU A 39 2.85 5.37 24.56
CA GLU A 39 1.99 4.71 23.57
C GLU A 39 0.56 4.59 24.09
N THR A 40 -0.41 4.62 23.18
CA THR A 40 -1.85 4.51 23.48
C THR A 40 -2.45 3.38 22.64
N ILE A 41 -3.58 2.81 23.07
CA ILE A 41 -4.29 1.76 22.32
C ILE A 41 -4.57 2.21 20.88
N PHE A 42 -4.99 3.47 20.71
CA PHE A 42 -5.19 4.09 19.41
C PHE A 42 -3.88 4.20 18.60
N GLY A 43 -2.77 4.61 19.22
CA GLY A 43 -1.47 4.67 18.57
C GLY A 43 -0.96 3.30 18.12
N ILE A 44 -1.20 2.26 18.93
CA ILE A 44 -0.76 0.89 18.66
C ILE A 44 -1.65 0.22 17.60
N SER A 45 -2.98 0.33 17.72
CA SER A 45 -3.90 -0.16 16.68
C SER A 45 -3.57 0.46 15.32
N ARG A 46 -3.27 1.77 15.29
CA ARG A 46 -2.81 2.45 14.08
C ARG A 46 -1.42 2.02 13.59
N MET A 47 -0.49 1.69 14.49
CA MET A 47 0.83 1.19 14.15
C MET A 47 0.75 -0.16 13.41
N TYR A 48 -0.17 -1.02 13.84
CA TYR A 48 -0.36 -2.36 13.28
C TYR A 48 -1.48 -2.47 12.28
N ASP A 49 -2.19 -1.37 12.07
CA ASP A 49 -3.20 -1.23 11.04
C ASP A 49 -4.46 -2.04 11.30
N LEU A 50 -4.88 -1.97 12.55
CA LEU A 50 -6.04 -2.64 13.10
C LEU A 50 -7.07 -1.59 13.50
N THR A 51 -8.34 -1.95 13.47
CA THR A 51 -9.32 -1.20 14.25
C THR A 51 -9.05 -1.40 15.75
N ILE A 52 -9.50 -0.46 16.57
CA ILE A 52 -9.45 -0.63 18.03
C ILE A 52 -10.18 -1.92 18.42
N GLU A 53 -11.34 -2.20 17.81
CA GLU A 53 -12.10 -3.43 18.05
C GLU A 53 -11.31 -4.69 17.73
N GLN A 54 -10.60 -4.74 16.60
CA GLN A 54 -9.75 -5.88 16.25
C GLN A 54 -8.62 -6.08 17.27
N LEU A 55 -8.01 -4.99 17.74
CA LEU A 55 -6.98 -5.05 18.77
C LEU A 55 -7.54 -5.50 20.12
N MET A 56 -8.72 -4.99 20.52
CA MET A 56 -9.39 -5.37 21.78
C MET A 56 -9.93 -6.80 21.74
N LYS A 57 -10.37 -7.30 20.58
CA LYS A 57 -10.80 -8.70 20.42
C LYS A 57 -9.66 -9.66 20.74
N ALA A 58 -8.47 -9.38 20.23
CA ALA A 58 -7.26 -10.16 20.49
C ALA A 58 -6.66 -9.95 21.90
N ASN A 59 -7.10 -8.92 22.63
CA ASN A 59 -6.65 -8.59 23.99
C ASN A 59 -7.88 -8.30 24.88
N PRO A 60 -8.68 -9.34 25.23
CA PRO A 60 -9.94 -9.16 25.93
C PRO A 60 -9.83 -8.39 27.27
N GLU A 61 -8.66 -8.43 27.92
CA GLU A 61 -8.32 -7.68 29.13
C GLU A 61 -8.52 -6.16 28.98
N MET A 62 -8.47 -5.63 27.75
CA MET A 62 -8.72 -4.21 27.47
C MET A 62 -10.18 -3.80 27.71
N ASN A 63 -11.11 -4.76 27.76
CA ASN A 63 -12.54 -4.50 28.00
C ASN A 63 -12.88 -4.40 29.49
N GLU A 64 -11.93 -4.66 30.40
CA GLU A 64 -12.17 -4.57 31.83
C GLU A 64 -12.41 -3.11 32.27
N PRO A 65 -13.43 -2.85 33.12
CA PRO A 65 -13.68 -1.50 33.63
C PRO A 65 -12.46 -0.94 34.37
N GLY A 66 -11.93 0.19 33.89
CA GLY A 66 -10.74 0.82 34.47
C GLY A 66 -9.40 0.33 33.92
N TYR A 67 -9.40 -0.44 32.82
CA TYR A 67 -8.18 -0.81 32.11
C TYR A 67 -7.42 0.44 31.62
N GLU A 68 -6.17 0.56 32.04
CA GLU A 68 -5.22 1.56 31.52
C GLU A 68 -3.99 0.85 30.96
N LEU A 69 -3.62 1.22 29.74
CA LEU A 69 -2.45 0.67 29.07
C LEU A 69 -1.15 1.16 29.74
N LYS A 70 -0.36 0.25 30.31
CA LYS A 70 0.86 0.58 31.05
C LYS A 70 2.11 0.26 30.24
N LYS A 71 3.17 1.03 30.50
CA LYS A 71 4.50 0.76 29.92
C LYS A 71 4.94 -0.64 30.35
N GLY A 72 5.30 -1.46 29.39
CA GLY A 72 5.79 -2.82 29.61
C GLY A 72 4.75 -3.90 29.33
N ASP A 73 3.47 -3.53 29.19
CA ASP A 73 2.40 -4.46 28.81
C ASP A 73 2.71 -5.10 27.45
N VAL A 74 2.28 -6.35 27.28
CA VAL A 74 2.53 -7.13 26.07
C VAL A 74 1.20 -7.41 25.40
N LEU A 75 0.93 -6.73 24.29
CA LEU A 75 -0.31 -6.86 23.53
C LEU A 75 -0.14 -7.90 22.41
N LYS A 76 -1.13 -8.76 22.26
CA LYS A 76 -1.30 -9.65 21.12
C LYS A 76 -1.78 -8.84 19.91
N ILE A 77 -1.00 -8.85 18.84
CA ILE A 77 -1.36 -8.17 17.60
C ILE A 77 -1.91 -9.23 16.64
N PRO A 78 -3.21 -9.22 16.30
CA PRO A 78 -3.78 -10.16 15.34
C PRO A 78 -3.33 -9.83 13.90
N PHE A 79 -3.44 -10.81 13.00
CA PHE A 79 -3.53 -10.51 11.57
C PHE A 79 -4.84 -9.78 11.29
N ALA A 80 -4.83 -8.81 10.38
CA ALA A 80 -6.07 -8.15 9.95
C ALA A 80 -6.97 -9.20 9.27
N THR A 81 -8.01 -9.64 9.97
CA THR A 81 -8.98 -10.59 9.42
C THR A 81 -9.93 -9.84 8.50
N LEU A 82 -9.92 -10.24 7.23
CA LEU A 82 -10.89 -9.82 6.22
C LEU A 82 -12.24 -10.43 6.61
N GLN A 83 -13.08 -9.68 7.33
CA GLN A 83 -14.49 -10.03 7.39
C GLN A 83 -15.13 -9.61 6.07
N VAL A 84 -15.54 -10.60 5.29
CA VAL A 84 -16.50 -10.40 4.20
C VAL A 84 -17.77 -9.91 4.86
N ALA A 85 -18.12 -8.64 4.66
CA ALA A 85 -19.28 -8.03 5.26
C ALA A 85 -20.56 -8.80 4.89
N ASP A 86 -21.37 -9.13 5.90
CA ASP A 86 -22.74 -9.57 5.73
C ASP A 86 -23.52 -8.55 4.88
N PRO A 87 -24.56 -8.99 4.12
CA PRO A 87 -25.29 -8.13 3.22
C PRO A 87 -26.00 -7.02 4.00
N VAL A 88 -25.42 -5.82 3.95
CA VAL A 88 -26.01 -4.59 4.50
C VAL A 88 -27.37 -4.38 3.84
N ALA A 89 -28.40 -4.26 4.68
CA ALA A 89 -29.75 -3.92 4.27
C ALA A 89 -29.74 -2.69 3.34
N LYS A 90 -30.51 -2.77 2.25
CA LYS A 90 -30.67 -1.69 1.27
C LYS A 90 -31.10 -0.40 1.96
N GLU A 91 -30.17 0.54 2.17
CA GLU A 91 -30.53 1.94 2.35
C GLU A 91 -31.26 2.41 1.08
N PRO A 92 -32.40 3.12 1.20
CA PRO A 92 -33.10 3.65 0.05
C PRO A 92 -32.20 4.61 -0.73
N ASP A 93 -32.15 4.41 -2.04
CA ASP A 93 -31.42 5.25 -2.99
C ASP A 93 -32.05 6.63 -3.01
N MET A 94 -31.52 7.55 -2.20
CA MET A 94 -32.11 8.87 -1.98
C MET A 94 -31.95 9.84 -3.16
N ASP A 95 -31.47 9.39 -4.33
CA ASP A 95 -31.49 10.22 -5.53
C ASP A 95 -31.41 9.39 -6.83
N ALA A 96 -32.47 8.65 -7.16
CA ALA A 96 -32.58 7.94 -8.45
C ALA A 96 -32.52 8.89 -9.66
N THR A 97 -32.62 10.21 -9.43
CA THR A 97 -32.60 11.27 -10.45
C THR A 97 -31.21 11.80 -10.80
N ASP A 98 -30.20 11.69 -9.90
CA ASP A 98 -28.83 12.20 -10.13
C ASP A 98 -27.80 11.07 -10.33
N ASP A 99 -27.96 10.31 -11.42
CA ASP A 99 -27.02 9.26 -11.79
C ASP A 99 -25.75 9.83 -12.44
N VAL A 100 -24.62 9.79 -11.72
CA VAL A 100 -23.30 10.25 -12.18
C VAL A 100 -22.88 9.67 -13.53
N ARG A 101 -23.40 8.50 -13.92
CA ARG A 101 -23.09 7.84 -15.20
C ARG A 101 -23.71 8.54 -16.41
N LYS A 102 -24.71 9.41 -16.20
CA LYS A 102 -25.50 10.08 -17.24
C LYS A 102 -25.16 11.56 -17.42
N ARG A 103 -24.17 12.09 -16.69
CA ARG A 103 -23.76 13.49 -16.74
C ARG A 103 -22.25 13.64 -16.61
N ALA A 104 -21.76 14.88 -16.67
CA ALA A 104 -20.39 15.17 -16.30
C ALA A 104 -20.13 14.78 -14.83
N ILE A 105 -19.02 14.09 -14.58
CA ILE A 105 -18.58 13.75 -13.23
C ILE A 105 -18.03 15.00 -12.58
N ARG A 106 -18.54 15.37 -11.41
CA ARG A 106 -18.10 16.57 -10.68
C ARG A 106 -16.92 16.20 -9.79
N LEU A 107 -15.74 16.67 -10.17
CA LEU A 107 -14.47 16.40 -9.50
C LEU A 107 -14.02 17.65 -8.73
N GLY A 108 -13.90 17.50 -7.41
CA GLY A 108 -13.22 18.47 -6.55
C GLY A 108 -11.75 18.13 -6.35
N VAL A 109 -10.88 19.13 -6.37
CA VAL A 109 -9.47 19.00 -5.99
C VAL A 109 -9.18 20.00 -4.86
N MET A 110 -8.91 19.48 -3.66
CA MET A 110 -8.63 20.25 -2.46
C MET A 110 -7.22 19.93 -1.97
N LEU A 111 -6.23 20.58 -2.57
CA LEU A 111 -4.81 20.38 -2.32
C LEU A 111 -4.11 21.75 -2.19
N PRO A 112 -2.90 21.84 -1.61
CA PRO A 112 -2.12 23.08 -1.64
C PRO A 112 -1.63 23.36 -3.08
N LEU A 113 -2.44 24.06 -3.86
CA LEU A 113 -2.18 24.37 -5.27
C LEU A 113 -1.45 25.72 -5.40
N HIS A 114 -0.17 25.76 -5.02
CA HIS A 114 0.65 26.97 -5.07
C HIS A 114 2.11 26.67 -5.46
N ASN A 115 2.88 27.70 -5.83
CA ASN A 115 4.28 27.53 -6.27
C ASN A 115 5.30 28.07 -5.25
N VAL A 116 5.02 27.94 -3.95
CA VAL A 116 5.86 28.54 -2.88
C VAL A 116 6.88 27.55 -2.33
N ASN A 117 6.44 26.36 -1.91
CA ASN A 117 7.28 25.36 -1.25
C ASN A 117 7.23 24.01 -2.00
N GLY A 118 7.91 23.00 -1.46
CA GLY A 118 7.95 21.67 -2.06
C GLY A 118 6.58 21.01 -2.20
N ASP A 119 5.71 21.14 -1.19
CA ASP A 119 4.36 20.57 -1.23
C ASP A 119 3.53 21.20 -2.34
N GLY A 120 3.49 22.53 -2.40
CA GLY A 120 2.77 23.25 -3.44
C GLY A 120 3.20 22.85 -4.85
N LYS A 121 4.52 22.85 -5.10
CA LYS A 121 5.09 22.43 -6.39
C LYS A 121 4.73 21.00 -6.78
N ARG A 122 4.76 20.08 -5.81
CA ARG A 122 4.36 18.67 -6.04
C ARG A 122 2.87 18.53 -6.31
N MET A 123 2.01 19.26 -5.58
CA MET A 123 0.56 19.16 -5.74
C MET A 123 0.05 19.85 -7.00
N VAL A 124 0.68 20.94 -7.44
CA VAL A 124 0.43 21.53 -8.76
C VAL A 124 0.79 20.53 -9.87
N GLU A 125 1.93 19.83 -9.76
CA GLU A 125 2.29 18.78 -10.73
C GLU A 125 1.33 17.58 -10.69
N TYR A 126 0.92 17.15 -9.50
CA TYR A 126 -0.11 16.12 -9.33
C TYR A 126 -1.43 16.52 -10.00
N TYR A 127 -1.89 17.76 -9.78
CA TYR A 127 -3.11 18.29 -10.40
C TYR A 127 -3.01 18.37 -11.93
N ARG A 128 -1.84 18.72 -12.49
CA ARG A 128 -1.59 18.62 -13.93
C ARG A 128 -1.78 17.19 -14.46
N GLY A 129 -1.37 16.19 -13.68
CA GLY A 129 -1.67 14.78 -13.92
C GLY A 129 -3.18 14.48 -13.97
N VAL A 130 -3.92 14.97 -12.98
CA VAL A 130 -5.39 14.86 -12.92
C VAL A 130 -6.04 15.45 -14.18
N LEU A 131 -5.60 16.64 -14.62
CA LEU A 131 -6.09 17.28 -15.85
C LEU A 131 -5.82 16.42 -17.10
N MET A 132 -4.64 15.81 -17.20
CA MET A 132 -4.32 14.92 -18.32
C MET A 132 -5.17 13.64 -18.34
N ALA A 133 -5.56 13.11 -17.17
CA ALA A 133 -6.51 12.00 -17.09
C ALA A 133 -7.89 12.43 -17.57
N CYS A 134 -8.38 13.59 -17.12
CA CYS A 134 -9.65 14.16 -17.58
C CYS A 134 -9.67 14.38 -19.09
N ASP A 135 -8.58 14.90 -19.67
CA ASP A 135 -8.46 15.05 -21.14
C ASP A 135 -8.49 13.70 -21.87
N SER A 136 -7.83 12.68 -21.32
CA SER A 136 -7.84 11.33 -21.89
C SER A 136 -9.23 10.67 -21.80
N LEU A 137 -10.01 10.99 -20.76
CA LEU A 137 -11.38 10.52 -20.57
C LEU A 137 -12.37 11.25 -21.47
N LYS A 138 -12.16 12.56 -21.70
CA LYS A 138 -12.95 13.35 -22.65
C LYS A 138 -12.89 12.79 -24.07
N GLN A 139 -11.71 12.34 -24.50
CA GLN A 139 -11.52 11.66 -25.79
C GLN A 139 -12.30 10.33 -25.90
N ARG A 140 -12.73 9.77 -24.77
CA ARG A 140 -13.51 8.54 -24.66
C ARG A 140 -14.99 8.80 -24.35
N GLY A 141 -15.45 10.05 -24.49
CA GLY A 141 -16.85 10.43 -24.26
C GLY A 141 -17.23 10.65 -22.79
N VAL A 142 -16.26 10.68 -21.87
CA VAL A 142 -16.52 10.93 -20.44
C VAL A 142 -16.20 12.38 -20.10
N SER A 143 -17.24 13.15 -19.80
CA SER A 143 -17.10 14.56 -19.38
C SER A 143 -16.85 14.66 -17.87
N VAL A 144 -16.00 15.61 -17.49
CA VAL A 144 -15.67 15.91 -16.09
C VAL A 144 -15.81 17.41 -15.88
N ASP A 145 -16.56 17.80 -14.84
CA ASP A 145 -16.67 19.16 -14.34
C ASP A 145 -15.71 19.32 -13.17
N ILE A 146 -14.67 20.14 -13.31
CA ILE A 146 -13.53 20.19 -12.39
C ILE A 146 -13.57 21.49 -11.59
N HIS A 147 -13.59 21.37 -10.27
CA HIS A 147 -13.49 22.47 -9.33
C HIS A 147 -12.23 22.28 -8.48
N ALA A 148 -11.38 23.31 -8.41
CA ALA A 148 -10.10 23.22 -7.72
C ALA A 148 -9.97 24.36 -6.71
N TRP A 149 -9.68 23.99 -5.46
CA TRP A 149 -9.48 24.93 -4.36
C TRP A 149 -8.09 24.77 -3.77
N ASN A 150 -7.44 25.90 -3.50
CA ASN A 150 -6.15 25.91 -2.81
C ASN A 150 -6.35 25.67 -1.31
N ALA A 151 -6.29 24.40 -0.90
CA ALA A 151 -6.33 23.99 0.50
C ALA A 151 -4.95 24.18 1.15
N ALA A 152 -4.62 25.43 1.47
CA ALA A 152 -3.37 25.79 2.14
C ALA A 152 -3.25 25.08 3.50
N GLU A 153 -2.02 24.76 3.92
CA GLU A 153 -1.77 24.05 5.17
C GLU A 153 -2.42 24.76 6.36
N ASP A 154 -2.13 26.04 6.56
CA ASP A 154 -2.67 26.86 7.66
C ASP A 154 -4.02 27.52 7.34
N GLY A 155 -4.61 27.19 6.19
CA GLY A 155 -5.92 27.69 5.79
C GLY A 155 -7.06 27.02 6.55
N ASN A 156 -8.15 27.77 6.77
CA ASN A 156 -9.39 27.21 7.29
C ASN A 156 -10.13 26.46 6.18
N ILE A 157 -10.06 25.13 6.20
CA ILE A 157 -10.71 24.29 5.17
C ILE A 157 -12.23 24.53 5.08
N ASN A 158 -12.89 24.97 6.15
CA ASN A 158 -14.34 25.22 6.13
C ASN A 158 -14.73 26.35 5.17
N GLU A 159 -13.84 27.30 4.88
CA GLU A 159 -14.09 28.34 3.88
C GLU A 159 -14.29 27.73 2.48
N ILE A 160 -13.51 26.69 2.16
CA ILE A 160 -13.65 25.92 0.92
C ILE A 160 -14.92 25.06 0.97
N LEU A 161 -15.22 24.43 2.10
CA LEU A 161 -16.37 23.54 2.25
C LEU A 161 -17.73 24.27 2.22
N ASN A 162 -17.74 25.58 2.44
CA ASN A 162 -18.94 26.41 2.32
C ASN A 162 -19.31 26.72 0.86
N ASP A 163 -18.42 26.46 -0.10
CA ASP A 163 -18.71 26.61 -1.52
C ASP A 163 -19.75 25.56 -1.96
N GLU A 164 -20.86 26.01 -2.56
CA GLU A 164 -21.90 25.11 -3.03
C GLU A 164 -21.40 24.07 -4.05
N ALA A 165 -20.36 24.40 -4.83
CA ALA A 165 -19.78 23.48 -5.79
C ALA A 165 -19.11 22.29 -5.09
N ALA A 166 -18.52 22.49 -3.91
CA ALA A 166 -17.90 21.42 -3.13
C ALA A 166 -18.94 20.37 -2.69
N ALA A 167 -20.13 20.81 -2.29
CA ALA A 167 -21.22 19.92 -1.83
C ALA A 167 -21.86 19.12 -2.97
N LYS A 168 -21.62 19.52 -4.23
CA LYS A 168 -22.15 18.88 -5.43
C LYS A 168 -21.18 17.87 -6.05
N CYS A 169 -19.94 17.77 -5.56
CA CYS A 169 -18.93 16.86 -6.11
C CYS A 169 -19.33 15.38 -5.94
N ASP A 170 -18.97 14.54 -6.92
CA ASP A 170 -19.06 13.08 -6.79
C ASP A 170 -17.79 12.49 -6.15
N LEU A 171 -16.67 13.16 -6.41
CA LEU A 171 -15.33 12.80 -5.95
C LEU A 171 -14.59 14.06 -5.51
N ILE A 172 -13.97 14.03 -4.35
CA ILE A 172 -12.96 15.02 -3.93
C ILE A 172 -11.62 14.30 -3.81
N ILE A 173 -10.57 14.88 -4.40
CA ILE A 173 -9.18 14.47 -4.18
C ILE A 173 -8.54 15.43 -3.18
N GLY A 174 -8.15 14.89 -2.03
CA GLY A 174 -7.61 15.64 -0.90
C GLY A 174 -7.87 14.91 0.43
N PRO A 175 -7.43 15.47 1.56
CA PRO A 175 -6.48 16.57 1.65
C PRO A 175 -5.04 16.05 1.58
N LEU A 176 -4.06 16.96 1.55
CA LEU A 176 -2.66 16.60 1.81
C LEU A 176 -2.38 16.55 3.32
N TYR A 177 -2.97 17.47 4.09
CA TYR A 177 -2.63 17.69 5.50
C TYR A 177 -3.62 17.02 6.44
N SER A 178 -3.10 16.24 7.40
CA SER A 178 -3.91 15.46 8.35
C SER A 178 -4.87 16.32 9.18
N LYS A 179 -4.49 17.56 9.49
CA LYS A 179 -5.32 18.49 10.29
C LYS A 179 -6.64 18.89 9.61
N GLN A 180 -6.72 18.74 8.29
CA GLN A 180 -7.93 19.03 7.51
C GLN A 180 -8.90 17.83 7.46
N MET A 181 -8.46 16.64 7.88
CA MET A 181 -9.22 15.39 7.73
C MET A 181 -10.53 15.37 8.51
N ALA A 182 -10.58 15.94 9.72
CA ALA A 182 -11.79 15.87 10.54
C ALA A 182 -12.97 16.60 9.88
N ALA A 183 -12.77 17.85 9.47
CA ALA A 183 -13.78 18.65 8.79
C ALA A 183 -14.16 18.06 7.43
N LEU A 184 -13.16 17.65 6.63
CA LEU A 184 -13.41 17.09 5.30
C LEU A 184 -14.12 15.74 5.37
N SER A 185 -13.78 14.87 6.34
CA SER A 185 -14.46 13.59 6.58
C SER A 185 -15.94 13.79 6.88
N ALA A 186 -16.27 14.67 7.84
CA ALA A 186 -17.65 14.96 8.19
C ALA A 186 -18.45 15.53 7.00
N PHE A 187 -17.80 16.39 6.19
CA PHE A 187 -18.40 16.95 4.99
C PHE A 187 -18.72 15.88 3.94
N VAL A 188 -17.75 15.05 3.57
CA VAL A 188 -17.96 14.04 2.51
C VAL A 188 -18.95 12.97 2.94
N GLU A 189 -19.02 12.64 4.23
CA GLU A 189 -20.03 11.72 4.75
C GLU A 189 -21.44 12.30 4.65
N LYS A 190 -21.62 13.56 5.13
CA LYS A 190 -22.89 14.28 5.04
C LYS A 190 -23.40 14.38 3.61
N HIS A 191 -22.50 14.65 2.66
CA HIS A 191 -22.84 14.86 1.25
C HIS A 191 -22.73 13.59 0.39
N LYS A 192 -22.37 12.44 0.99
CA LYS A 192 -22.17 11.15 0.31
C LYS A 192 -21.16 11.19 -0.86
N ILE A 193 -20.11 11.99 -0.70
CA ILE A 193 -19.07 12.25 -1.70
C ILE A 193 -17.92 11.26 -1.50
N LYS A 194 -17.37 10.66 -2.56
CA LYS A 194 -16.14 9.85 -2.40
C LYS A 194 -14.94 10.76 -2.14
N LEU A 195 -14.12 10.45 -1.14
CA LEU A 195 -12.90 11.18 -0.83
C LEU A 195 -11.68 10.32 -1.12
N LEU A 196 -10.83 10.75 -2.05
CA LEU A 196 -9.51 10.14 -2.26
C LEU A 196 -8.43 10.93 -1.52
N ILE A 197 -7.84 10.31 -0.51
CA ILE A 197 -6.64 10.79 0.19
C ILE A 197 -5.41 10.34 -0.60
N PRO A 198 -4.74 11.24 -1.33
CA PRO A 198 -3.75 10.83 -2.31
C PRO A 198 -2.42 10.46 -1.68
N PHE A 199 -2.04 11.01 -0.51
CA PHE A 199 -0.69 10.83 0.06
C PHE A 199 -0.63 10.63 1.59
N SER A 200 -1.56 11.23 2.35
CA SER A 200 -1.52 11.11 3.81
C SER A 200 -1.80 9.67 4.28
N ILE A 201 -0.89 9.14 5.09
CA ILE A 201 -1.05 7.86 5.80
C ILE A 201 -1.76 8.02 7.15
N ASN A 202 -2.06 9.27 7.55
CA ASN A 202 -2.71 9.61 8.81
C ASN A 202 -4.15 10.04 8.55
N ALA A 203 -5.06 9.08 8.59
CA ALA A 203 -6.49 9.30 8.45
C ALA A 203 -7.26 8.35 9.38
N PRO A 204 -7.37 8.67 10.68
CA PRO A 204 -8.11 7.85 11.65
C PRO A 204 -9.56 7.54 11.22
N GLN A 205 -10.18 8.51 10.54
CA GLN A 205 -11.55 8.42 10.01
C GLN A 205 -11.70 7.34 8.94
N LEU A 206 -10.61 6.75 8.46
CA LEU A 206 -10.68 5.56 7.62
C LEU A 206 -11.36 4.40 8.34
N ALA A 207 -11.32 4.33 9.68
CA ALA A 207 -11.90 3.23 10.44
C ALA A 207 -13.44 3.22 10.46
N ASP A 208 -14.09 4.38 10.26
CA ASP A 208 -15.54 4.56 10.43
C ASP A 208 -16.24 5.26 9.24
N ASN A 209 -15.54 6.03 8.40
CA ASN A 209 -16.16 6.71 7.25
C ASN A 209 -16.05 5.90 5.94
N LYS A 210 -17.19 5.34 5.50
CA LYS A 210 -17.29 4.49 4.30
C LYS A 210 -16.98 5.18 2.97
N TYR A 211 -16.89 6.51 2.94
CA TYR A 211 -16.64 7.29 1.73
C TYR A 211 -15.16 7.62 1.49
N ILE A 212 -14.29 7.31 2.44
CA ILE A 212 -12.85 7.59 2.34
C ILE A 212 -12.12 6.48 1.59
N TYR A 213 -11.20 6.88 0.73
CA TYR A 213 -10.25 6.04 0.00
C TYR A 213 -8.84 6.52 0.32
N GLN A 214 -7.99 5.66 0.86
CA GLN A 214 -6.59 5.99 1.17
C GLN A 214 -5.63 5.20 0.28
N VAL A 215 -4.67 5.88 -0.36
CA VAL A 215 -3.74 5.24 -1.31
C VAL A 215 -2.52 4.61 -0.64
N TYR A 216 -1.96 5.28 0.37
CA TYR A 216 -0.70 4.87 0.98
C TYR A 216 -0.90 4.41 2.42
N GLN A 217 -0.11 3.42 2.85
CA GLN A 217 -0.10 2.88 4.20
C GLN A 217 1.21 3.22 4.91
N SER A 218 1.29 2.90 6.20
CA SER A 218 2.52 3.08 6.98
C SER A 218 3.66 2.21 6.45
N HIS A 219 4.91 2.66 6.65
CA HIS A 219 6.10 1.86 6.34
C HIS A 219 6.14 0.52 7.09
N ILE A 220 5.54 0.44 8.28
CA ILE A 220 5.48 -0.80 9.08
C ILE A 220 4.57 -1.83 8.39
N THR A 221 3.39 -1.40 7.93
CA THR A 221 2.45 -2.24 7.17
C THR A 221 3.11 -2.73 5.87
N GLN A 222 3.73 -1.81 5.12
CA GLN A 222 4.42 -2.13 3.88
C GLN A 222 5.56 -3.12 4.08
N ASN A 223 6.42 -2.89 5.08
CA ASN A 223 7.53 -3.79 5.41
C ASN A 223 7.02 -5.19 5.78
N SER A 224 5.92 -5.28 6.52
CA SER A 224 5.39 -6.56 6.96
C SER A 224 4.84 -7.37 5.78
N ALA A 225 4.06 -6.75 4.90
CA ALA A 225 3.57 -7.39 3.67
C ALA A 225 4.73 -7.79 2.74
N THR A 226 5.75 -6.95 2.62
CA THR A 226 6.97 -7.23 1.86
C THR A 226 7.72 -8.45 2.43
N ILE A 227 7.88 -8.54 3.75
CA ILE A 227 8.55 -9.67 4.41
C ILE A 227 7.77 -10.97 4.22
N GLU A 228 6.45 -10.92 4.36
CA GLU A 228 5.57 -12.07 4.12
C GLU A 228 5.73 -12.62 2.70
N HIS A 229 5.69 -11.73 1.70
CA HIS A 229 5.87 -12.11 0.30
C HIS A 229 7.30 -12.56 -0.02
N PHE A 230 8.30 -11.95 0.60
CA PHE A 230 9.69 -12.39 0.51
C PHE A 230 9.83 -13.84 0.98
N VAL A 231 9.36 -14.14 2.19
CA VAL A 231 9.47 -15.48 2.78
C VAL A 231 8.75 -16.52 1.93
N LYS A 232 7.57 -16.20 1.40
CA LYS A 232 6.82 -17.07 0.48
C LYS A 232 7.56 -17.30 -0.83
N GLY A 233 8.06 -16.23 -1.46
CA GLY A 233 8.73 -16.28 -2.76
C GLY A 233 10.12 -16.92 -2.73
N PHE A 234 10.86 -16.72 -1.63
CA PHE A 234 12.24 -17.17 -1.46
C PHE A 234 12.37 -18.36 -0.50
N LYS A 235 11.29 -19.12 -0.24
CA LYS A 235 11.27 -20.25 0.70
C LYS A 235 12.40 -21.28 0.56
N ASN A 236 12.87 -21.51 -0.68
CA ASN A 236 13.92 -22.48 -1.01
C ASN A 236 15.32 -21.85 -1.15
N TYR A 237 15.45 -20.56 -0.87
CA TYR A 237 16.71 -19.83 -0.97
C TYR A 237 17.44 -19.82 0.37
N HIS A 238 18.75 -19.64 0.31
CA HIS A 238 19.57 -19.24 1.44
C HIS A 238 19.62 -17.70 1.51
N THR A 239 19.20 -17.10 2.62
CA THR A 239 19.25 -15.64 2.77
C THR A 239 20.63 -15.21 3.28
N VAL A 240 21.21 -14.19 2.65
CA VAL A 240 22.45 -13.55 3.10
C VAL A 240 22.17 -12.07 3.37
N ILE A 241 22.33 -11.64 4.61
CA ILE A 241 22.26 -10.21 4.96
C ILE A 241 23.68 -9.66 5.01
N ILE A 242 23.94 -8.61 4.23
CA ILE A 242 25.21 -7.90 4.23
C ILE A 242 25.09 -6.66 5.12
N ASP A 243 25.91 -6.63 6.17
CA ASP A 243 26.15 -5.43 6.95
C ASP A 243 27.08 -4.48 6.20
N CYS A 244 26.54 -3.33 5.83
CA CYS A 244 27.23 -2.30 5.08
C CYS A 244 28.00 -1.32 5.96
N ASN A 245 27.92 -1.42 7.29
CA ASN A 245 28.49 -0.47 8.25
C ASN A 245 27.97 0.96 8.06
N ASP A 246 26.75 1.11 7.57
CA ASP A 246 26.10 2.40 7.37
C ASP A 246 25.33 2.79 8.63
N SER A 247 25.95 3.62 9.48
CA SER A 247 25.33 4.13 10.71
C SER A 247 24.14 5.08 10.45
N THR A 248 23.95 5.54 9.21
CA THR A 248 22.85 6.41 8.79
C THR A 248 21.66 5.64 8.23
N SER A 249 21.78 4.31 8.10
CA SER A 249 20.73 3.48 7.54
C SER A 249 19.49 3.41 8.43
N ASN A 250 18.32 3.47 7.80
CA ASN A 250 17.02 3.25 8.44
C ASN A 250 16.44 1.83 8.19
N LYS A 251 17.21 0.90 7.61
CA LYS A 251 16.73 -0.45 7.25
C LYS A 251 16.95 -1.51 8.35
N GLY A 252 17.41 -1.11 9.53
CA GLY A 252 17.62 -1.99 10.67
C GLY A 252 16.33 -2.67 11.16
N GLU A 253 15.22 -1.94 11.19
CA GLU A 253 13.92 -2.50 11.59
C GLU A 253 13.45 -3.58 10.61
N PHE A 254 13.57 -3.32 9.30
CA PHE A 254 13.22 -4.28 8.25
C PHE A 254 14.04 -5.57 8.36
N THR A 255 15.37 -5.45 8.39
CA THR A 255 16.27 -6.62 8.45
C THR A 255 16.12 -7.41 9.76
N THR A 256 15.78 -6.76 10.86
CA THR A 256 15.48 -7.43 12.13
C THR A 256 14.16 -8.19 12.08
N ALA A 257 13.10 -7.56 11.57
CA ALA A 257 11.81 -8.22 11.38
C ALA A 257 11.90 -9.41 10.41
N LEU A 258 12.65 -9.25 9.32
CA LEU A 258 12.88 -10.32 8.35
C LEU A 258 13.59 -11.53 8.98
N ARG A 259 14.69 -11.31 9.72
CA ARG A 259 15.42 -12.39 10.41
C ARG A 259 14.50 -13.17 11.35
N ARG A 260 13.69 -12.47 12.13
CA ARG A 260 12.71 -13.11 13.02
C ARG A 260 11.72 -13.98 12.23
N GLN A 261 11.22 -13.49 11.10
CA GLN A 261 10.30 -14.26 10.27
C GLN A 261 10.99 -15.48 9.64
N LEU A 262 12.24 -15.35 9.19
CA LEU A 262 13.01 -16.47 8.64
C LEU A 262 13.24 -17.56 9.70
N GLU A 263 13.60 -17.19 10.93
CA GLU A 263 13.76 -18.12 12.05
C GLU A 263 12.46 -18.87 12.37
N GLN A 264 11.33 -18.16 12.42
CA GLN A 264 10.00 -18.75 12.64
C GLN A 264 9.63 -19.77 11.56
N GLN A 265 10.05 -19.52 10.32
CA GLN A 265 9.81 -20.39 9.17
C GLN A 265 10.92 -21.43 8.96
N LYS A 266 11.89 -21.51 9.89
CA LYS A 266 13.06 -22.42 9.83
C LYS A 266 13.88 -22.25 8.54
N MET A 267 13.93 -21.04 8.01
CA MET A 267 14.74 -20.68 6.84
C MET A 267 16.15 -20.29 7.26
N THR A 268 17.14 -20.71 6.47
CA THR A 268 18.55 -20.42 6.75
C THR A 268 18.90 -18.98 6.40
N CYS A 269 19.55 -18.26 7.33
CA CYS A 269 20.03 -16.91 7.13
C CYS A 269 21.46 -16.76 7.69
N ASN A 270 22.39 -16.26 6.86
CA ASN A 270 23.72 -15.87 7.31
C ASN A 270 23.89 -14.36 7.25
N ILE A 271 24.81 -13.84 8.06
CA ILE A 271 25.20 -12.42 8.05
C ILE A 271 26.68 -12.32 7.70
N THR A 272 27.02 -11.39 6.81
CA THR A 272 28.41 -11.03 6.49
C THR A 272 28.56 -9.51 6.48
N ASN A 273 29.77 -9.00 6.24
CA ASN A 273 30.05 -7.57 6.30
C ASN A 273 30.86 -7.10 5.08
N LEU A 274 30.59 -5.87 4.62
CA LEU A 274 31.33 -5.27 3.51
C LEU A 274 32.84 -5.09 3.79
N LYS A 275 33.28 -5.14 5.04
CA LYS A 275 34.69 -5.08 5.45
C LYS A 275 35.35 -6.45 5.63
N SER A 276 34.59 -7.55 5.63
CA SER A 276 35.16 -8.90 5.74
C SER A 276 36.11 -9.21 4.57
N GLY A 277 37.18 -9.98 4.81
CA GLY A 277 38.01 -10.50 3.74
C GLY A 277 37.21 -11.40 2.78
N GLU A 278 37.70 -11.61 1.56
CA GLU A 278 36.96 -12.35 0.51
C GLU A 278 36.57 -13.76 0.94
N SER A 279 37.46 -14.48 1.62
CA SER A 279 37.20 -15.83 2.14
C SER A 279 36.05 -15.83 3.15
N ASP A 280 36.08 -14.93 4.14
CA ASP A 280 35.03 -14.85 5.16
C ASP A 280 33.71 -14.32 4.61
N PHE A 281 33.76 -13.43 3.63
CA PHE A 281 32.58 -12.99 2.89
C PHE A 281 31.91 -14.15 2.15
N SER A 282 32.70 -14.97 1.46
CA SER A 282 32.23 -16.11 0.66
C SER A 282 31.55 -17.21 1.50
N LYS A 283 32.04 -17.46 2.73
CA LYS A 283 31.50 -18.48 3.64
C LYS A 283 30.03 -18.26 4.02
N ALA A 284 29.54 -17.03 3.94
CA ALA A 284 28.14 -16.73 4.23
C ALA A 284 27.18 -17.26 3.16
N PHE A 285 27.64 -17.59 1.96
CA PHE A 285 26.80 -18.00 0.84
C PHE A 285 26.72 -19.52 0.69
N SER A 286 25.52 -20.04 0.43
CA SER A 286 25.30 -21.46 0.17
C SER A 286 25.75 -21.86 -1.23
N ARG A 287 26.38 -23.03 -1.34
CA ARG A 287 26.74 -23.67 -2.62
C ARG A 287 25.75 -24.71 -3.09
N THR A 288 24.80 -25.08 -2.22
CA THR A 288 23.79 -26.11 -2.49
C THR A 288 22.39 -25.54 -2.66
N LYS A 289 22.21 -24.24 -2.40
CA LYS A 289 20.95 -23.51 -2.57
C LYS A 289 21.20 -22.18 -3.29
N PRO A 290 20.22 -21.67 -4.06
CA PRO A 290 20.29 -20.31 -4.56
C PRO A 290 20.29 -19.32 -3.39
N ASN A 291 21.03 -18.22 -3.54
CA ASN A 291 21.17 -17.20 -2.52
C ASN A 291 20.31 -15.99 -2.83
N VAL A 292 19.66 -15.43 -1.82
CA VAL A 292 18.99 -14.12 -1.88
C VAL A 292 19.69 -13.16 -0.93
N VAL A 293 20.22 -12.07 -1.47
CA VAL A 293 21.08 -11.12 -0.77
C VAL A 293 20.30 -9.84 -0.46
N ILE A 294 20.39 -9.39 0.78
CA ILE A 294 19.78 -8.16 1.27
C ILE A 294 20.85 -7.30 1.93
N LEU A 295 20.86 -6.00 1.64
CA LEU A 295 21.72 -5.05 2.33
C LEU A 295 20.99 -4.48 3.55
N ASN A 296 21.71 -4.19 4.64
CA ASN A 296 21.12 -3.45 5.76
C ASN A 296 21.02 -1.93 5.51
N THR A 297 21.13 -1.48 4.26
CA THR A 297 20.95 -0.10 3.81
C THR A 297 20.33 -0.03 2.42
N GLY A 298 19.59 1.05 2.17
CA GLY A 298 18.99 1.35 0.87
C GLY A 298 19.84 2.27 0.00
N ARG A 299 21.04 2.68 0.43
CA ARG A 299 21.83 3.74 -0.20
C ARG A 299 22.74 3.27 -1.35
N SER A 300 22.97 4.17 -2.30
CA SER A 300 23.76 3.88 -3.52
C SER A 300 25.26 3.59 -3.29
N PRO A 301 25.99 4.33 -2.43
CA PRO A 301 27.42 4.07 -2.24
C PRO A 301 27.70 2.65 -1.73
N GLU A 302 26.96 2.22 -0.71
CA GLU A 302 27.10 0.88 -0.12
C GLU A 302 26.63 -0.21 -1.09
N LEU A 303 25.58 0.07 -1.89
CA LEU A 303 25.14 -0.81 -2.97
C LEU A 303 26.24 -1.04 -4.02
N GLY A 304 26.97 0.01 -4.41
CA GLY A 304 28.09 -0.10 -5.33
C GLY A 304 29.22 -1.00 -4.79
N VAL A 305 29.59 -0.82 -3.52
CA VAL A 305 30.61 -1.66 -2.86
C VAL A 305 30.14 -3.12 -2.77
N ALA A 306 28.87 -3.35 -2.44
CA ALA A 306 28.28 -4.69 -2.41
C ALA A 306 28.36 -5.35 -3.80
N PHE A 307 27.99 -4.65 -4.87
CA PHE A 307 28.11 -5.19 -6.23
C PHE A 307 29.56 -5.52 -6.61
N SER A 308 30.53 -4.68 -6.28
CA SER A 308 31.95 -4.99 -6.52
C SER A 308 32.37 -6.29 -5.84
N LYS A 309 31.98 -6.50 -4.58
CA LYS A 309 32.26 -7.74 -3.85
C LYS A 309 31.55 -8.96 -4.43
N LEU A 310 30.26 -8.84 -4.76
CA LEU A 310 29.49 -9.92 -5.37
C LEU A 310 30.04 -10.29 -6.76
N ASN A 311 30.51 -9.30 -7.52
CA ASN A 311 31.17 -9.52 -8.80
C ASN A 311 32.47 -10.30 -8.62
N GLY A 312 33.33 -9.93 -7.66
CA GLY A 312 34.53 -10.71 -7.32
C GLY A 312 34.20 -12.15 -6.90
N LEU A 313 33.15 -12.32 -6.10
CA LEU A 313 32.68 -13.65 -5.70
C LEU A 313 32.20 -14.50 -6.90
N LYS A 314 31.56 -13.88 -7.90
CA LYS A 314 31.15 -14.57 -9.13
C LYS A 314 32.32 -14.94 -10.05
N VAL A 315 33.46 -14.25 -9.94
CA VAL A 315 34.68 -14.64 -10.67
C VAL A 315 35.30 -15.90 -10.06
N THR A 316 35.34 -15.98 -8.73
CA THR A 316 35.90 -17.14 -8.02
C THR A 316 34.91 -18.31 -7.93
N ASP A 317 33.61 -18.04 -8.04
CA ASP A 317 32.54 -19.04 -8.02
C ASP A 317 31.47 -18.78 -9.12
N PRO A 318 31.76 -19.19 -10.36
CA PRO A 318 30.91 -18.92 -11.51
C PRO A 318 29.53 -19.59 -11.45
N ASP A 319 29.35 -20.63 -10.64
CA ASP A 319 28.09 -21.37 -10.51
C ASP A 319 27.21 -20.87 -9.37
N LEU A 320 27.77 -20.06 -8.44
CA LEU A 320 27.01 -19.50 -7.32
C LEU A 320 25.78 -18.70 -7.79
N ALA A 321 24.59 -19.21 -7.54
CA ALA A 321 23.35 -18.52 -7.87
C ALA A 321 23.08 -17.41 -6.84
N ILE A 322 23.13 -16.15 -7.29
CA ILE A 322 22.90 -14.96 -6.46
C ILE A 322 21.73 -14.17 -7.03
N THR A 323 20.80 -13.82 -6.15
CA THR A 323 19.65 -12.95 -6.40
C THR A 323 19.70 -11.79 -5.41
N MET A 324 19.43 -10.56 -5.83
CA MET A 324 19.37 -9.41 -4.93
C MET A 324 17.93 -9.07 -4.58
N PHE A 325 17.70 -8.70 -3.33
CA PHE A 325 16.44 -8.14 -2.87
C PHE A 325 16.72 -6.79 -2.18
N GLY A 326 16.21 -5.72 -2.79
CA GLY A 326 16.57 -4.34 -2.46
C GLY A 326 15.47 -3.55 -1.77
N TYR A 327 15.48 -2.25 -2.01
CA TYR A 327 14.54 -1.29 -1.44
C TYR A 327 14.08 -0.29 -2.51
N THR A 328 12.94 0.37 -2.30
CA THR A 328 12.33 1.29 -3.27
C THR A 328 13.30 2.39 -3.75
N GLU A 329 14.21 2.85 -2.89
CA GLU A 329 15.24 3.85 -3.21
C GLU A 329 16.13 3.41 -4.38
N TRP A 330 16.34 2.11 -4.58
CA TRP A 330 17.18 1.60 -5.67
C TRP A 330 16.60 1.88 -7.06
N LEU A 331 15.30 2.15 -7.17
CA LEU A 331 14.70 2.62 -8.43
C LEU A 331 15.33 3.94 -8.90
N MET A 332 15.82 4.78 -7.98
CA MET A 332 16.56 6.01 -8.31
C MET A 332 17.96 5.74 -8.86
N TYR A 333 18.53 4.57 -8.55
CA TYR A 333 19.90 4.20 -8.93
C TYR A 333 19.97 3.30 -10.15
N THR A 334 18.82 3.03 -10.78
CA THR A 334 18.71 2.16 -11.95
C THR A 334 19.72 2.56 -13.04
N ARG A 335 19.88 3.85 -13.34
CA ARG A 335 20.82 4.30 -14.39
C ARG A 335 22.26 3.87 -14.14
N THR A 336 22.70 3.84 -12.88
CA THR A 336 24.10 3.53 -12.53
C THR A 336 24.34 2.04 -12.29
N HIS A 337 23.31 1.28 -11.91
CA HIS A 337 23.46 -0.11 -11.49
C HIS A 337 22.67 -1.12 -12.35
N LEU A 338 22.12 -0.69 -13.49
CA LEU A 338 21.23 -1.52 -14.33
C LEU A 338 21.85 -2.87 -14.71
N GLU A 339 23.10 -2.88 -15.15
CA GLU A 339 23.80 -4.11 -15.54
C GLU A 339 23.91 -5.09 -14.35
N ASN A 340 24.24 -4.58 -13.17
CA ASN A 340 24.27 -5.39 -11.95
C ASN A 340 22.86 -5.83 -11.53
N PHE A 341 21.82 -5.00 -11.75
CA PHE A 341 20.44 -5.39 -11.46
C PHE A 341 20.00 -6.59 -12.30
N TYR A 342 20.32 -6.60 -13.60
CA TYR A 342 20.07 -7.76 -14.45
C TYR A 342 20.94 -8.95 -14.07
N LYS A 343 22.26 -8.75 -13.90
CA LYS A 343 23.22 -9.81 -13.55
C LYS A 343 22.81 -10.57 -12.28
N PHE A 344 22.37 -9.84 -11.26
CA PHE A 344 21.98 -10.38 -9.97
C PHE A 344 20.47 -10.55 -9.79
N ASN A 345 19.70 -10.57 -10.89
CA ASN A 345 18.28 -10.92 -10.88
C ASN A 345 17.47 -10.14 -9.82
N THR A 346 17.62 -8.82 -9.79
CA THR A 346 17.24 -7.99 -8.64
C THR A 346 15.73 -7.80 -8.50
N TYR A 347 15.22 -7.99 -7.28
CA TYR A 347 13.86 -7.64 -6.88
C TYR A 347 13.86 -6.37 -6.03
N ILE A 348 13.00 -5.41 -6.32
CA ILE A 348 12.82 -4.18 -5.54
C ILE A 348 11.36 -4.06 -5.11
N PRO A 349 11.05 -4.12 -3.80
CA PRO A 349 9.70 -3.85 -3.29
C PRO A 349 9.33 -2.39 -3.49
N SER A 350 8.08 -2.15 -3.90
CA SER A 350 7.54 -0.82 -4.13
C SER A 350 6.02 -0.82 -4.14
N VAL A 351 5.42 0.36 -3.99
CA VAL A 351 3.98 0.63 -4.21
C VAL A 351 3.71 1.33 -5.54
N PHE A 352 4.76 1.56 -6.32
CA PHE A 352 4.72 2.20 -7.64
C PHE A 352 5.87 1.69 -8.51
N TYR A 353 5.76 1.82 -9.82
CA TYR A 353 6.89 1.61 -10.71
C TYR A 353 6.87 2.58 -11.88
N TYR A 354 7.87 3.45 -11.94
CA TYR A 354 8.08 4.34 -13.08
C TYR A 354 8.93 3.62 -14.14
N ASN A 355 8.30 3.27 -15.27
CA ASN A 355 9.02 2.74 -16.43
C ASN A 355 9.25 3.85 -17.47
N PRO A 356 10.45 4.45 -17.55
CA PRO A 356 10.75 5.51 -18.53
C PRO A 356 10.76 5.00 -19.98
N LEU A 357 10.87 3.69 -20.19
CA LEU A 357 10.97 3.09 -21.52
C LEU A 357 9.61 2.75 -22.12
N SER A 358 8.56 2.62 -21.30
CA SER A 358 7.22 2.25 -21.78
C SER A 358 6.63 3.33 -22.69
N ALA A 359 5.86 2.89 -23.69
CA ALA A 359 5.21 3.80 -24.63
C ALA A 359 4.18 4.71 -23.94
N SER A 360 3.46 4.20 -22.93
CA SER A 360 2.48 4.96 -22.15
C SER A 360 3.15 6.10 -21.38
N THR A 361 4.24 5.81 -20.67
CA THR A 361 5.03 6.82 -19.94
C THR A 361 5.57 7.89 -20.89
N LYS A 362 6.23 7.49 -21.99
CA LYS A 362 6.79 8.43 -22.96
C LYS A 362 5.72 9.36 -23.54
N ARG A 363 4.55 8.81 -23.90
CA ARG A 363 3.43 9.58 -24.44
C ARG A 363 2.91 10.59 -23.43
N LEU A 364 2.70 10.19 -22.17
CA LEU A 364 2.25 11.10 -21.13
C LEU A 364 3.30 12.16 -20.81
N GLN A 365 4.59 11.81 -20.78
CA GLN A 365 5.66 12.78 -20.56
C GLN A 365 5.74 13.82 -21.68
N GLN A 366 5.59 13.40 -22.95
CA GLN A 366 5.51 14.32 -24.09
C GLN A 366 4.29 15.23 -24.00
N LYS A 367 3.11 14.66 -23.69
CA LYS A 367 1.87 15.42 -23.54
C LYS A 367 1.93 16.41 -22.38
N PHE A 368 2.57 16.04 -21.27
CA PHE A 368 2.81 16.93 -20.13
C PHE A 368 3.66 18.14 -20.55
N ARG A 369 4.77 17.91 -21.26
CA ARG A 369 5.63 18.99 -21.79
C ARG A 369 4.87 19.89 -22.74
N TRP A 370 4.07 19.31 -23.64
CA TRP A 370 3.25 20.06 -24.59
C TRP A 370 2.23 20.96 -23.89
N ASN A 371 1.48 20.41 -22.94
CA ASN A 371 0.39 21.13 -22.25
C ASN A 371 0.87 22.16 -21.24
N PHE A 372 2.01 21.91 -20.57
CA PHE A 372 2.45 22.70 -19.41
C PHE A 372 3.80 23.39 -19.60
N HIS A 373 4.42 23.24 -20.77
CA HIS A 373 5.67 23.89 -21.16
C HIS A 373 6.82 23.65 -20.17
N THR A 374 6.85 22.47 -19.54
CA THR A 374 7.86 22.12 -18.54
C THR A 374 8.02 20.60 -18.42
N ASP A 375 9.16 20.19 -17.89
CA ASP A 375 9.42 18.79 -17.54
C ASP A 375 8.74 18.39 -16.22
N MET A 376 8.41 17.10 -16.08
CA MET A 376 8.01 16.56 -14.79
C MET A 376 9.20 16.59 -13.82
N GLN A 377 8.94 16.92 -12.55
CA GLN A 377 9.96 16.91 -11.51
C GLN A 377 10.59 15.52 -11.34
N ASN A 378 11.88 15.50 -11.01
CA ASN A 378 12.68 14.29 -10.82
C ASN A 378 12.46 13.64 -9.44
N ASN A 379 11.20 13.33 -9.13
CA ASN A 379 10.77 12.65 -7.92
C ASN A 379 10.29 11.23 -8.26
N LEU A 380 10.40 10.33 -7.29
CA LEU A 380 9.71 9.04 -7.31
C LEU A 380 8.81 8.93 -6.08
N PRO A 381 7.51 8.57 -6.26
CA PRO A 381 6.80 8.49 -7.53
C PRO A 381 6.74 9.84 -8.27
N ARG A 382 6.55 9.82 -9.60
CA ARG A 382 6.31 11.05 -10.40
C ARG A 382 4.92 11.57 -10.11
N PHE A 383 4.79 12.81 -9.63
CA PHE A 383 3.51 13.33 -9.15
C PHE A 383 2.47 13.47 -10.25
N ALA A 384 2.86 13.89 -11.45
CA ALA A 384 1.95 13.98 -12.59
C ALA A 384 1.41 12.61 -13.01
N LEU A 385 2.24 11.55 -13.00
CA LEU A 385 1.79 10.21 -13.33
C LEU A 385 0.89 9.63 -12.23
N THR A 386 1.22 9.88 -10.96
CA THR A 386 0.36 9.51 -9.83
C THR A 386 -1.01 10.18 -9.92
N GLY A 387 -1.06 11.48 -10.21
CA GLY A 387 -2.31 12.22 -10.37
C GLY A 387 -3.13 11.74 -11.57
N PHE A 388 -2.46 11.36 -12.65
CA PHE A 388 -3.10 10.73 -13.80
C PHE A 388 -3.75 9.39 -13.42
N ASP A 389 -2.98 8.47 -12.82
CA ASP A 389 -3.47 7.13 -12.47
C ASP A 389 -4.63 7.19 -11.47
N HIS A 390 -4.51 8.03 -10.43
CA HIS A 390 -5.54 8.25 -9.43
C HIS A 390 -6.84 8.77 -10.05
N ALA A 391 -6.78 9.88 -10.80
CA ALA A 391 -7.98 10.46 -11.41
C ALA A 391 -8.60 9.51 -12.45
N TYR A 392 -7.79 8.89 -13.30
CA TYR A 392 -8.28 7.97 -14.33
C TYR A 392 -9.01 6.78 -13.71
N PHE A 393 -8.43 6.16 -12.67
CA PHE A 393 -9.02 5.02 -11.97
C PHE A 393 -10.40 5.37 -11.39
N PHE A 394 -10.48 6.45 -10.61
CA PHE A 394 -11.72 6.82 -9.93
C PHE A 394 -12.79 7.33 -10.89
N LEU A 395 -12.44 8.20 -11.84
CA LEU A 395 -13.40 8.75 -12.79
C LEU A 395 -13.95 7.65 -13.70
N MET A 396 -13.12 6.69 -14.10
CA MET A 396 -13.60 5.56 -14.90
C MET A 396 -14.46 4.58 -14.08
N GLY A 397 -14.10 4.34 -12.82
CA GLY A 397 -14.94 3.59 -11.89
C GLY A 397 -16.32 4.22 -11.71
N LEU A 398 -16.37 5.53 -11.43
CA LEU A 398 -17.63 6.28 -11.32
C LEU A 398 -18.44 6.27 -12.61
N HIS A 399 -17.80 6.39 -13.77
CA HIS A 399 -18.50 6.33 -15.05
C HIS A 399 -19.14 4.95 -15.31
N ARG A 400 -18.49 3.86 -14.89
CA ARG A 400 -18.98 2.49 -15.11
C ARG A 400 -20.01 2.06 -14.08
N GLU A 401 -19.70 2.27 -12.80
CA GLU A 401 -20.42 1.68 -11.67
C GLU A 401 -21.26 2.70 -10.89
N GLY A 402 -21.07 4.00 -11.16
CA GLY A 402 -21.73 5.06 -10.43
C GLY A 402 -21.33 5.09 -8.96
N ARG A 403 -22.28 5.41 -8.08
CA ARG A 403 -22.05 5.47 -6.63
C ARG A 403 -21.62 4.13 -6.01
N LYS A 404 -21.90 3.00 -6.69
CA LYS A 404 -21.52 1.65 -6.25
C LYS A 404 -20.04 1.33 -6.44
N PHE A 405 -19.29 2.15 -7.16
CA PHE A 405 -17.85 1.96 -7.35
C PHE A 405 -17.13 1.81 -6.00
N LEU A 406 -16.40 0.70 -5.85
CA LEU A 406 -15.57 0.39 -4.67
C LEU A 406 -14.07 0.31 -4.99
N GLY A 407 -13.67 0.24 -6.26
CA GLY A 407 -12.25 0.12 -6.64
C GLY A 407 -11.61 -1.23 -6.30
N ALA A 408 -12.40 -2.30 -6.17
CA ALA A 408 -11.93 -3.64 -5.84
C ALA A 408 -11.16 -4.32 -6.99
N GLU A 409 -11.38 -3.90 -8.23
CA GLU A 409 -10.65 -4.36 -9.41
C GLU A 409 -9.56 -3.36 -9.79
N SER A 410 -8.35 -3.87 -10.06
CA SER A 410 -7.25 -3.02 -10.52
C SER A 410 -7.40 -2.65 -12.00
N ASN A 411 -7.08 -1.41 -12.35
CA ASN A 411 -7.01 -0.99 -13.75
C ASN A 411 -5.71 -1.52 -14.38
N PRO A 412 -5.74 -2.37 -15.42
CA PRO A 412 -4.52 -2.88 -16.05
C PRO A 412 -3.69 -1.79 -16.74
N ASP A 413 -4.30 -0.66 -17.11
CA ASP A 413 -3.67 0.41 -17.90
C ASP A 413 -3.03 1.53 -17.06
N TYR A 414 -2.71 1.27 -15.78
CA TYR A 414 -1.98 2.26 -14.97
C TYR A 414 -0.56 2.47 -15.53
N VAL A 415 -0.03 3.67 -15.32
CA VAL A 415 1.27 4.07 -15.85
C VAL A 415 2.36 3.88 -14.82
N GLN A 416 2.05 4.16 -13.54
CA GLN A 416 3.00 4.13 -12.45
C GLN A 416 2.45 3.51 -11.16
N THR A 417 1.24 3.90 -10.74
CA THR A 417 0.67 3.54 -9.45
C THR A 417 -0.49 2.56 -9.65
N PRO A 418 -0.30 1.27 -9.35
CA PRO A 418 -1.42 0.35 -9.33
C PRO A 418 -2.34 0.66 -8.14
N LEU A 419 -3.64 0.52 -8.37
CA LEU A 419 -4.66 0.75 -7.36
C LEU A 419 -5.57 -0.47 -7.29
N GLN A 420 -5.83 -0.94 -6.08
CA GLN A 420 -6.83 -1.93 -5.74
C GLN A 420 -7.25 -1.73 -4.28
N PHE A 421 -8.52 -1.39 -4.07
CA PHE A 421 -9.04 -0.95 -2.80
C PHE A 421 -9.81 -2.06 -2.08
N GLU A 422 -9.48 -2.25 -0.81
CA GLU A 422 -10.17 -3.15 0.09
C GLU A 422 -10.73 -2.39 1.29
N ARG A 423 -11.80 -2.92 1.88
CA ARG A 423 -12.44 -2.32 3.06
C ARG A 423 -11.48 -2.34 4.25
N TYR A 424 -11.33 -1.20 4.92
CA TYR A 424 -10.58 -1.08 6.16
C TYR A 424 -11.53 -1.10 7.36
N GLY A 425 -11.56 -2.20 8.11
CA GLY A 425 -12.50 -2.40 9.20
C GLY A 425 -13.96 -2.30 8.70
N ASN A 426 -14.77 -1.48 9.37
CA ASN A 426 -16.14 -1.14 8.95
C ASN A 426 -16.23 0.21 8.20
N GLY A 427 -15.10 0.89 8.00
CA GLY A 427 -15.05 2.25 7.49
C GLY A 427 -14.75 2.35 6.00
N GLY A 428 -13.77 3.18 5.66
CA GLY A 428 -13.37 3.48 4.29
C GLY A 428 -12.65 2.33 3.59
N LEU A 429 -12.10 2.62 2.42
CA LEU A 429 -11.31 1.68 1.66
C LEU A 429 -9.86 2.13 1.56
N ARG A 430 -8.97 1.16 1.41
CA ARG A 430 -7.56 1.43 1.29
C ARG A 430 -6.95 0.59 0.20
N ASN A 431 -6.09 1.24 -0.57
CA ASN A 431 -5.28 0.54 -1.54
C ASN A 431 -4.41 -0.49 -0.81
N HIS A 432 -4.32 -1.72 -1.30
CA HIS A 432 -3.41 -2.72 -0.73
C HIS A 432 -2.29 -3.11 -1.70
N THR A 433 -2.35 -2.65 -2.95
CA THR A 433 -1.44 -3.14 -3.99
C THR A 433 0.00 -2.76 -3.68
N GLN A 434 0.85 -3.79 -3.64
CA GLN A 434 2.30 -3.68 -3.66
C GLN A 434 2.83 -4.44 -4.86
N LEU A 435 4.10 -4.23 -5.17
CA LEU A 435 4.77 -4.98 -6.22
C LEU A 435 6.23 -5.21 -5.91
N PHE A 436 6.79 -6.23 -6.55
CA PHE A 436 8.21 -6.32 -6.80
C PHE A 436 8.49 -5.85 -8.23
N VAL A 437 9.41 -4.91 -8.38
CA VAL A 437 10.06 -4.62 -9.67
C VAL A 437 11.19 -5.61 -9.82
N HIS A 438 11.12 -6.48 -10.82
CA HIS A 438 12.06 -7.57 -11.02
C HIS A 438 12.88 -7.33 -12.30
N TYR A 439 14.19 -7.16 -12.12
CA TYR A 439 15.18 -7.06 -13.18
C TYR A 439 15.73 -8.47 -13.42
N THR A 440 15.27 -9.10 -14.47
CA THR A 440 15.59 -10.49 -14.80
C THR A 440 16.97 -10.61 -15.48
N ARG A 441 17.57 -11.81 -15.45
CA ARG A 441 18.88 -12.05 -16.10
C ARG A 441 18.87 -11.89 -17.63
N ASP A 442 17.71 -12.00 -18.26
CA ASP A 442 17.55 -11.81 -19.71
C ASP A 442 17.26 -10.35 -20.10
N SER A 443 17.59 -9.42 -19.21
CA SER A 443 17.46 -7.97 -19.42
C SER A 443 16.01 -7.47 -19.58
N ARG A 444 15.04 -8.21 -19.05
CA ARG A 444 13.65 -7.75 -18.94
C ARG A 444 13.37 -7.16 -17.57
N VAL A 445 12.46 -6.18 -17.53
CA VAL A 445 11.89 -5.67 -16.29
C VAL A 445 10.41 -6.01 -16.24
N GLU A 446 10.00 -6.65 -15.15
CA GLU A 446 8.62 -7.03 -14.91
C GLU A 446 8.16 -6.57 -13.53
N THR A 447 6.85 -6.49 -13.34
CA THR A 447 6.23 -6.18 -12.04
C THR A 447 5.41 -7.37 -11.56
N ILE A 448 5.68 -7.82 -10.33
CA ILE A 448 4.96 -8.91 -9.68
C ILE A 448 4.09 -8.27 -8.60
N LYS A 449 2.78 -8.17 -8.85
CA LYS A 449 1.82 -7.53 -7.94
C LYS A 449 1.37 -8.50 -6.86
N PHE A 450 1.09 -7.97 -5.68
CA PHE A 450 0.48 -8.70 -4.58
C PHE A 450 -0.27 -7.77 -3.62
#